data_AF-A0AAW3ZRL8-F1
#
_entry.id   AF-A0AAW3ZRL8-F1
#
_cell.length_a   1.000
_cell.length_b   1.000
_cell.length_c   1.000
_cell.angle_alpha   90.00
_cell.angle_beta   90.00
_cell.angle_gamma   90.00
#
_symmetry.space_group_name_H-M   'P 1'
#
loop_
_entity.id
_entity.type
_entity.pdbx_description
1 polymer ?
#
loop_
_entity_poly.entity_id
_entity_poly.type
_entity_poly.pdbx_seq_one_letter_code
_entity_poly.pdbx_strand_id
1 'polypeptide(L)'
;MAKSTRRITLELPEEFIALCASDQVEPEFVLRGFIADLCGLISWQNAPRSDGYNSNGSDERMYAQQYYERVGYPYWHRLRD
;
A
#
# COMPACT_ATOMS: atom_id res chain seq x y z
N MET A 1 21.35 1.67 6.97
CA MET A 1 20.57 1.90 8.21
C MET A 1 19.20 1.24 8.03
N ALA A 2 18.74 0.44 8.99
CA ALA A 2 17.38 -0.11 8.93
C ALA A 2 16.38 1.05 9.08
N LYS A 3 15.46 1.21 8.14
CA LYS A 3 14.36 2.15 8.28
C LYS A 3 13.48 1.69 9.44
N SER A 4 13.15 2.60 10.36
CA SER A 4 12.21 2.30 11.45
C SER A 4 10.86 1.90 10.88
N THR A 5 10.35 0.73 11.30
CA THR A 5 9.01 0.26 10.96
C THR A 5 8.11 0.33 12.20
N ARG A 6 6.83 0.65 12.01
CA ARG A 6 5.80 0.57 13.05
C ARG A 6 4.83 -0.54 12.67
N ARG A 7 4.46 -1.39 13.63
CA ARG A 7 3.50 -2.47 13.44
C ARG A 7 2.10 -1.99 13.79
N ILE A 8 1.15 -2.22 12.90
CA ILE A 8 -0.29 -2.13 13.16
C ILE A 8 -0.89 -3.52 12.91
N THR A 9 -1.94 -3.87 13.64
CA THR A 9 -2.74 -5.07 13.40
C THR A 9 -4.12 -4.62 12.92
N LEU A 10 -4.59 -5.20 11.82
CA LEU A 10 -5.89 -4.91 11.24
C LEU A 10 -6.69 -6.22 11.18
N GLU A 11 -7.94 -6.18 11.64
CA GLU A 11 -8.91 -7.23 11.33
C GLU A 11 -9.39 -7.00 9.89
N LEU A 12 -9.33 -8.04 9.07
CA LEU A 12 -9.73 -7.95 7.66
C LEU A 12 -11.17 -8.44 7.49
N PRO A 13 -12.02 -7.71 6.74
CA PRO A 13 -13.38 -8.14 6.47
C PRO A 13 -13.39 -9.38 5.56
N GLU A 14 -14.38 -10.26 5.73
CA GLU A 14 -14.49 -11.51 4.97
C GLU A 14 -14.53 -11.25 3.45
N GLU A 15 -15.12 -10.14 3.01
CA GLU A 15 -15.20 -9.76 1.61
C GLU A 15 -13.82 -9.54 0.98
N PHE A 16 -12.90 -8.91 1.72
CA PHE A 16 -11.53 -8.70 1.23
C PHE A 16 -10.73 -10.01 1.23
N ILE A 17 -10.93 -10.86 2.25
CA ILE A 17 -10.32 -12.18 2.33
C ILE A 17 -10.80 -13.05 1.15
N ALA A 18 -12.11 -13.06 0.89
CA ALA A 18 -12.70 -13.84 -0.20
C ALA A 18 -12.22 -13.36 -1.58
N LEU A 19 -12.11 -12.04 -1.79
CA LEU A 19 -11.55 -11.46 -3.01
C LEU A 19 -10.09 -11.90 -3.22
N CYS A 20 -9.26 -11.81 -2.18
CA CYS A 20 -7.87 -12.26 -2.25
C CYS A 20 -7.78 -13.76 -2.55
N ALA A 21 -8.63 -14.56 -1.90
CA ALA A 21 -8.66 -16.01 -2.10
C ALA A 21 -9.11 -16.42 -3.51
N SER A 22 -10.06 -15.72 -4.15
CA SER A 22 -10.49 -16.01 -5.52
C SER A 22 -9.35 -15.84 -6.53
N ASP A 23 -8.48 -14.87 -6.26
CA ASP A 23 -7.36 -14.51 -7.12
C ASP A 23 -6.05 -15.20 -6.69
N GLN A 24 -6.11 -16.08 -5.68
CA GLN A 24 -4.97 -16.80 -5.11
C GLN A 24 -3.82 -15.88 -4.65
N VAL A 25 -4.18 -14.70 -4.12
CA VAL A 25 -3.23 -13.73 -3.58
C VAL A 25 -3.39 -13.62 -2.07
N GLU A 26 -2.28 -13.55 -1.32
CA GLU A 26 -2.36 -13.29 0.10
C GLU A 26 -2.76 -11.82 0.35
N PRO A 27 -3.70 -11.52 1.28
CA PRO A 27 -4.10 -10.15 1.59
C PRO A 27 -2.92 -9.24 1.96
N GLU A 28 -1.90 -9.80 2.60
CA GLU A 28 -0.67 -9.09 2.93
C GLU A 28 0.04 -8.53 1.69
N PHE A 29 0.09 -9.27 0.58
CA PHE A 29 0.73 -8.79 -0.65
C PHE A 29 -0.04 -7.63 -1.27
N VAL A 30 -1.37 -7.71 -1.28
CA VAL A 30 -2.24 -6.65 -1.79
C VAL A 30 -2.04 -5.36 -0.98
N LEU A 31 -2.10 -5.46 0.35
CA LEU A 31 -1.94 -4.32 1.25
C LEU A 31 -0.53 -3.71 1.17
N ARG A 32 0.52 -4.53 1.17
CA ARG A 32 1.91 -4.05 1.03
C ARG A 32 2.15 -3.41 -0.33
N GLY A 33 1.60 -3.98 -1.40
CA GLY A 33 1.68 -3.45 -2.76
C GLY A 33 1.06 -2.05 -2.82
N PHE A 34 -0.18 -1.90 -2.36
CA PHE A 34 -0.85 -0.59 -2.33
C PHE A 34 -0.07 0.45 -1.52
N ILE A 35 0.44 0.09 -0.34
CA ILE A 35 1.28 0.98 0.48
C ILE A 35 2.56 1.36 -0.27
N ALA A 36 3.22 0.39 -0.91
CA ALA A 36 4.44 0.64 -1.68
C ALA A 36 4.18 1.57 -2.86
N ASP A 37 3.06 1.39 -3.56
CA ASP A 37 2.67 2.23 -4.69
C ASP A 37 2.35 3.66 -4.23
N LEU A 38 1.51 3.81 -3.22
CA LEU A 38 1.16 5.11 -2.66
C LEU A 38 2.38 5.88 -2.12
N CYS A 39 3.34 5.18 -1.51
CA CYS A 39 4.56 5.78 -0.96
C CYS A 39 5.73 5.83 -1.95
N GLY A 40 5.56 5.39 -3.19
CA GLY A 40 6.64 5.34 -4.20
C GLY A 40 7.85 4.48 -3.80
N LEU A 41 7.63 3.41 -3.04
CA LEU A 41 8.69 2.53 -2.54
C LEU A 41 9.08 1.51 -3.61
N ILE A 42 10.28 1.65 -4.17
CA ILE A 42 10.82 0.73 -5.17
C ILE A 42 11.94 -0.11 -4.55
N SER A 43 11.89 -1.42 -4.77
CA SER A 43 12.95 -2.37 -4.43
C SER A 43 13.74 -2.72 -5.70
N TRP A 44 14.89 -2.07 -5.87
CA TRP A 44 15.73 -2.25 -7.05
C TRP A 44 16.54 -3.55 -6.98
N GLN A 45 16.78 -4.19 -8.13
CA GLN A 45 17.54 -5.44 -8.20
C GLN A 45 18.95 -5.33 -7.58
N ASN A 46 19.60 -4.18 -7.73
CA ASN A 46 20.93 -3.89 -7.20
C ASN A 46 20.92 -3.24 -5.80
N ALA A 47 19.74 -2.94 -5.26
CA ALA A 47 19.54 -2.36 -3.95
C ALA A 47 18.19 -2.83 -3.38
N PRO A 48 18.05 -4.14 -3.08
CA PRO A 48 16.79 -4.70 -2.64
C PRO A 48 16.42 -4.17 -1.25
N ARG A 49 15.12 -4.01 -1.02
CA ARG A 49 14.61 -3.64 0.30
C ARG A 49 14.44 -4.87 1.18
N SER A 50 14.79 -4.75 2.45
CA SER A 50 14.65 -5.82 3.44
C SER A 50 13.29 -5.83 4.14
N ASP A 51 12.46 -4.80 3.93
CA ASP A 51 11.15 -4.66 4.58
C ASP A 51 9.99 -5.26 3.77
N GLY A 52 10.29 -5.85 2.61
CA GLY A 52 9.32 -6.55 1.77
C GLY A 52 8.30 -5.66 1.09
N TYR A 53 8.54 -4.33 1.04
CA TYR A 53 7.76 -3.42 0.19
C TYR A 53 8.38 -3.29 -1.19
N ASN A 54 7.55 -3.34 -2.22
CA ASN A 54 7.95 -3.04 -3.58
C ASN A 54 6.74 -2.54 -4.37
N SER A 55 6.90 -1.46 -5.11
CA SER A 55 5.89 -0.93 -6.01
C SER A 55 5.64 -1.91 -7.16
N ASN A 56 4.38 -1.99 -7.60
CA ASN A 56 3.94 -2.84 -8.70
C ASN A 56 4.22 -2.21 -10.06
N GLY A 57 4.33 -0.88 -10.15
CA GLY A 57 4.60 -0.20 -11.43
C GLY A 57 4.29 1.29 -11.41
N SER A 58 4.60 2.00 -12.49
CA SER A 58 4.36 3.44 -12.60
C SER A 58 2.88 3.79 -12.57
N ASP A 59 2.07 2.98 -13.22
CA ASP A 59 0.64 3.23 -13.37
C ASP A 59 -0.07 2.95 -12.04
N GLU A 60 0.34 1.91 -11.33
CA GLU A 60 -0.16 1.58 -9.99
C GLU A 60 0.14 2.69 -8.99
N ARG A 61 1.36 3.28 -9.03
CA ARG A 61 1.67 4.49 -8.24
C ARG A 61 0.74 5.65 -8.58
N MET A 62 0.51 5.88 -9.87
CA MET A 62 -0.39 6.94 -10.33
C MET A 62 -1.83 6.70 -9.83
N TYR A 63 -2.37 5.50 -9.98
CA TYR A 63 -3.74 5.18 -9.56
C TYR A 63 -3.90 5.17 -8.04
N ALA A 64 -2.91 4.69 -7.29
CA ALA A 64 -2.92 4.74 -5.83
C ALA A 64 -2.96 6.19 -5.33
N GLN A 65 -2.14 7.07 -5.93
CA GLN A 65 -2.15 8.50 -5.62
C GLN A 65 -3.50 9.14 -5.96
N GLN A 66 -4.04 8.85 -7.15
CA GLN A 66 -5.36 9.37 -7.57
C GLN A 66 -6.47 8.92 -6.62
N TYR A 67 -6.49 7.65 -6.21
CA TYR A 67 -7.44 7.16 -5.20
C TYR A 67 -7.29 7.94 -3.89
N TYR A 68 -6.06 8.06 -3.38
CA TYR A 68 -5.77 8.71 -2.10
C TYR A 68 -6.21 10.19 -2.08
N GLU A 69 -5.95 10.90 -3.17
CA GLU A 69 -6.35 12.31 -3.35
C GLU A 69 -7.86 12.46 -3.51
N ARG A 70 -8.51 11.60 -4.30
CA ARG A 70 -9.96 11.68 -4.56
C ARG A 70 -10.81 11.34 -3.35
N VAL A 71 -10.35 10.43 -2.49
CA VAL A 71 -10.99 10.19 -1.18
C VAL A 71 -10.87 11.43 -0.29
N GLY A 72 -9.89 12.30 -0.55
CA GLY A 72 -9.68 13.52 0.21
C GLY A 72 -8.82 13.33 1.46
N TYR A 73 -8.08 12.22 1.56
CA TYR A 73 -7.17 11.99 2.69
C TYR A 73 -6.17 13.14 2.93
N PRO A 74 -5.60 13.78 1.90
CA PRO A 74 -4.76 14.97 2.11
C PRO A 74 -5.49 16.12 2.82
N TYR A 75 -6.82 16.18 2.74
CA TYR A 75 -7.64 17.26 3.28
C TYR A 75 -8.47 16.86 4.51
N TRP A 76 -8.33 15.60 4.97
CA TRP A 76 -9.17 14.98 6.00
C TRP A 76 -9.29 15.78 7.31
N HIS A 77 -8.23 16.50 7.67
CA HIS A 77 -8.19 17.38 8.85
C HIS A 77 -8.08 18.87 8.51
N ARG A 78 -8.05 19.24 7.22
CA ARG A 78 -7.92 20.63 6.75
C ARG A 78 -9.25 21.31 6.43
N LEU A 79 -10.35 20.56 6.38
CA LEU A 79 -11.71 21.07 6.15
C LEU A 79 -12.51 21.27 7.45
N ARG A 80 -11.83 21.54 8.58
CA ARG A 80 -12.46 21.79 9.89
C ARG A 80 -12.38 23.24 10.36
N ASP A 81 -11.98 24.17 9.48
CA ASP A 81 -12.00 25.62 9.73
C ASP A 81 -13.01 26.30 8.81
#